data_AF-A0A965CMS6-F1
#
_entry.id   AF-A0A965CMS6-F1
#
_cell.length_a   1.000
_cell.length_b   1.000
_cell.length_c   1.000
_cell.angle_alpha   90.00
_cell.angle_beta   90.00
_cell.angle_gamma   90.00
#
_symmetry.space_group_name_H-M   'P 1'
#
loop_
_entity.id
_entity.type
_entity.pdbx_description
1 polymer ?
#
loop_
_entity_poly.entity_id
_entity_poly.type
_entity_poly.pdbx_seq_one_letter_code
_entity_poly.pdbx_strand_id
1 'polypeptide(L)'
;MRDFSSDHSALALNTATLGHNLEGAGAGWSPERVIDACAERGYGGIVFWRREIGKRAHAIGEHVRASGMKIVGLCRTPYLVGREVPQKLDDEARASVDMAAELGAPVLTIVTGGTDPDTKGLSETHKRLTERVAALASYAQSRNVALALEPLNPMFGGNRTCLFTVEDALAICNAVNAPNVGIAVDVYHVWWDTRLAQSLAAARGKIFGYHLCDWLENTSHMLLDRGMMGDGVADLKAIRRAVEDAGYQGLCEVEIFSAEN
;
A
#
# COMPACT_ATOMS: atom_id res chain seq x y z
N MET A 1 -0.58 -16.16 15.87
CA MET A 1 -0.22 -14.79 15.44
C MET A 1 1.11 -14.43 16.07
N ARG A 2 2.02 -13.82 15.32
CA ARG A 2 3.34 -13.34 15.83
C ARG A 2 3.15 -12.24 16.89
N ASP A 3 3.97 -12.19 17.93
CA ASP A 3 3.93 -11.15 18.96
C ASP A 3 4.86 -10.00 18.59
N PHE A 4 4.37 -8.76 18.68
CA PHE A 4 5.13 -7.54 18.33
C PHE A 4 5.48 -6.68 19.54
N SER A 5 5.14 -7.10 20.76
CA SER A 5 5.33 -6.29 21.98
C SER A 5 6.80 -6.10 22.37
N SER A 6 7.67 -7.01 21.95
CA SER A 6 9.11 -6.99 22.28
C SER A 6 10.02 -7.25 21.07
N ASP A 7 9.45 -7.57 19.90
CA ASP A 7 10.18 -7.90 18.68
C ASP A 7 9.52 -7.21 17.48
N HIS A 8 10.23 -6.25 16.89
CA HIS A 8 9.77 -5.48 15.74
C HIS A 8 10.31 -6.02 14.40
N SER A 9 11.03 -7.14 14.41
CA SER A 9 11.61 -7.74 13.18
C SER A 9 10.55 -8.17 12.16
N ALA A 10 9.30 -8.34 12.62
CA ALA A 10 8.14 -8.63 11.79
C ALA A 10 7.38 -7.38 11.32
N LEU A 11 7.84 -6.18 11.67
CA LEU A 11 7.27 -4.90 11.28
C LEU A 11 8.08 -4.24 10.17
N ALA A 12 7.40 -3.48 9.34
CA ALA A 12 7.99 -2.47 8.48
C ALA A 12 7.42 -1.10 8.81
N LEU A 13 8.19 -0.03 8.59
CA LEU A 13 7.68 1.33 8.71
C LEU A 13 7.41 1.89 7.31
N ASN A 14 6.18 2.33 7.03
CA ASN A 14 5.93 3.22 5.91
C ASN A 14 6.35 4.64 6.30
N THR A 15 7.19 5.26 5.50
CA THR A 15 7.71 6.62 5.69
C THR A 15 6.63 7.69 5.82
N ALA A 16 5.43 7.45 5.29
CA ALA A 16 4.25 8.27 5.59
C ALA A 16 4.02 8.50 7.10
N THR A 17 4.32 7.49 7.93
CA THR A 17 4.18 7.52 9.39
C THR A 17 4.95 8.64 10.05
N LEU A 18 6.02 9.13 9.42
CA LEU A 18 6.83 10.24 9.91
C LEU A 18 6.50 11.57 9.20
N GLY A 19 5.36 11.64 8.50
CA GLY A 19 4.84 12.85 7.86
C GLY A 19 5.62 13.32 6.63
N HIS A 20 6.52 12.50 6.08
CA HIS A 20 7.27 12.80 4.82
C HIS A 20 6.36 13.03 3.61
N ASN A 21 5.07 12.73 3.77
CA ASN A 21 4.06 12.80 2.75
C ASN A 21 3.33 14.17 2.70
N LEU A 22 3.67 15.12 3.58
CA LEU A 22 3.04 16.44 3.68
C LEU A 22 4.11 17.53 3.72
N GLU A 23 4.02 18.48 2.80
CA GLU A 23 4.95 19.61 2.75
C GLU A 23 4.82 20.45 4.04
N GLY A 24 5.95 20.66 4.72
CA GLY A 24 5.99 21.42 5.98
C GLY A 24 5.51 20.67 7.23
N ALA A 25 5.17 19.38 7.14
CA ALA A 25 4.83 18.55 8.29
C ALA A 25 5.80 17.36 8.45
N GLY A 26 5.63 16.62 9.56
CA GLY A 26 6.43 15.44 9.84
C GLY A 26 7.82 15.73 10.40
N ALA A 27 8.63 14.68 10.52
CA ALA A 27 9.94 14.74 11.15
C ALA A 27 11.00 15.48 10.32
N GLY A 28 10.77 15.65 9.01
CA GLY A 28 11.70 16.32 8.08
C GLY A 28 13.02 15.57 7.88
N TRP A 29 13.07 14.28 8.22
CA TRP A 29 14.26 13.44 8.07
C TRP A 29 14.54 13.07 6.61
N SER A 30 15.81 12.81 6.29
CA SER A 30 16.15 12.20 5.01
C SER A 30 15.81 10.70 5.03
N PRO A 31 15.61 10.05 3.87
CA PRO A 31 15.41 8.61 3.79
C PRO A 31 16.46 7.82 4.58
N GLU A 32 17.73 8.22 4.50
CA GLU A 32 18.85 7.58 5.20
C GLU A 32 18.68 7.64 6.73
N ARG A 33 18.31 8.81 7.26
CA ARG A 33 18.06 8.95 8.71
C ARG A 33 16.87 8.11 9.16
N VAL A 34 15.82 7.97 8.34
CA VAL A 34 14.70 7.08 8.66
C VAL A 34 15.15 5.63 8.69
N ILE A 35 15.96 5.20 7.71
CA ILE A 35 16.51 3.84 7.65
C ILE A 35 17.30 3.54 8.92
N ASP A 36 18.24 4.40 9.30
CA ASP A 36 19.09 4.20 10.47
C ASP A 36 18.25 4.12 11.76
N ALA A 37 17.28 5.03 11.91
CA ALA A 37 16.40 5.05 13.08
C ALA A 37 15.50 3.80 13.19
N CYS A 38 15.01 3.27 12.05
CA CYS A 38 14.25 2.03 12.00
C CYS A 38 15.12 0.82 12.36
N ALA A 39 16.33 0.75 11.81
CA ALA A 39 17.27 -0.33 12.10
C ALA A 39 17.66 -0.36 13.59
N GLU A 40 17.96 0.80 14.19
CA GLU A 40 18.24 0.93 15.63
C GLU A 40 17.08 0.45 16.52
N ARG A 41 15.84 0.54 16.03
CA ARG A 41 14.62 0.11 16.74
C ARG A 41 14.20 -1.33 16.42
N GLY A 42 15.00 -2.05 15.63
CA GLY A 42 14.79 -3.45 15.31
C GLY A 42 13.69 -3.73 14.29
N TYR A 43 13.29 -2.74 13.47
CA TYR A 43 12.35 -3.00 12.37
C TYR A 43 12.95 -3.97 11.35
N GLY A 44 12.11 -4.85 10.81
CA GLY A 44 12.52 -5.79 9.76
C GLY A 44 12.55 -5.18 8.36
N GLY A 45 11.83 -4.07 8.14
CA GLY A 45 11.78 -3.43 6.84
C GLY A 45 11.23 -2.01 6.81
N ILE A 46 11.16 -1.47 5.61
CA ILE A 46 10.74 -0.10 5.33
C ILE A 46 9.99 -0.01 3.99
N VAL A 47 9.04 0.94 3.91
CA VAL A 47 8.28 1.29 2.71
C VAL A 47 8.41 2.78 2.43
N PHE A 48 8.66 3.12 1.17
CA PHE A 48 8.91 4.49 0.73
C PHE A 48 7.80 5.03 -0.15
N TRP A 49 7.65 6.35 -0.20
CA TRP A 49 6.94 7.01 -1.28
C TRP A 49 7.89 7.43 -2.41
N ARG A 50 7.46 7.25 -3.65
CA ARG A 50 8.23 7.60 -4.86
C ARG A 50 8.84 9.00 -4.82
N ARG A 51 8.10 9.97 -4.28
CA ARG A 51 8.53 11.38 -4.19
C ARG A 51 9.77 11.58 -3.31
N GLU A 52 10.00 10.71 -2.33
CA GLU A 52 11.13 10.79 -1.40
C GLU A 52 12.41 10.25 -2.03
N ILE A 53 12.25 9.28 -2.93
CA ILE A 53 13.32 8.56 -3.60
C ILE A 53 13.93 9.42 -4.72
N GLY A 54 13.09 10.03 -5.56
CA GLY A 54 13.55 10.76 -6.74
C GLY A 54 14.43 9.89 -7.64
N LYS A 55 15.65 10.34 -7.94
CA LYS A 55 16.63 9.62 -8.78
C LYS A 55 17.59 8.71 -8.00
N ARG A 56 17.35 8.52 -6.70
CA ARG A 56 18.29 7.85 -5.78
C ARG A 56 17.88 6.43 -5.40
N ALA A 57 16.98 5.80 -6.16
CA ALA A 57 16.41 4.49 -5.87
C ALA A 57 17.48 3.44 -5.55
N HIS A 58 18.48 3.29 -6.42
CA HIS A 58 19.58 2.34 -6.22
C HIS A 58 20.36 2.61 -4.92
N ALA A 59 20.79 3.86 -4.69
CA ALA A 59 21.58 4.22 -3.52
C ALA A 59 20.81 4.03 -2.19
N ILE A 60 19.53 4.41 -2.17
CA ILE A 60 18.66 4.21 -1.01
C ILE A 60 18.45 2.71 -0.77
N GLY A 61 18.24 1.93 -1.82
CA GLY A 61 18.10 0.48 -1.73
C GLY A 61 19.33 -0.19 -1.11
N GLU A 62 20.54 0.22 -1.53
CA GLU A 62 21.80 -0.27 -0.95
C GLU A 62 21.91 0.09 0.54
N HIS A 63 21.51 1.30 0.93
CA HIS A 63 21.54 1.74 2.33
C HIS A 63 20.62 0.89 3.22
N VAL A 64 19.40 0.59 2.77
CA VAL A 64 18.47 -0.30 3.49
C VAL A 64 19.05 -1.69 3.68
N ARG A 65 19.65 -2.27 2.62
CA ARG A 65 20.26 -3.60 2.68
C ARG A 65 21.47 -3.62 3.62
N ALA A 66 22.30 -2.58 3.59
CA ALA A 66 23.46 -2.43 4.47
C ALA A 66 23.06 -2.29 5.95
N SER A 67 21.87 -1.74 6.25
CA SER A 67 21.33 -1.67 7.61
C SER A 67 20.71 -2.97 8.12
N GLY A 68 20.70 -4.04 7.31
CA GLY A 68 20.11 -5.33 7.65
C GLY A 68 18.58 -5.40 7.51
N MET A 69 17.94 -4.34 7.01
CA MET A 69 16.50 -4.29 6.77
C MET A 69 16.14 -4.70 5.35
N LYS A 70 14.84 -4.95 5.12
CA LYS A 70 14.28 -5.21 3.79
C LYS A 70 13.50 -3.99 3.27
N ILE A 71 13.56 -3.75 1.97
CA ILE A 71 12.55 -2.94 1.31
C ILE A 71 11.31 -3.81 1.13
N VAL A 72 10.18 -3.40 1.67
CA VAL A 72 8.93 -4.18 1.62
C VAL A 72 8.07 -3.79 0.42
N GLY A 73 8.06 -2.51 0.07
CA GLY A 73 7.29 -2.00 -1.06
C GLY A 73 7.63 -0.56 -1.41
N LEU A 74 6.96 -0.07 -2.44
CA LEU A 74 7.04 1.31 -2.90
C LEU A 74 5.61 1.84 -3.15
N CYS A 75 5.29 2.98 -2.55
CA CYS A 75 4.04 3.70 -2.75
C CYS A 75 4.27 4.85 -3.74
N ARG A 76 3.57 4.98 -4.86
CA ARG A 76 2.58 4.12 -5.50
C ARG A 76 2.57 4.47 -7.00
N THR A 77 1.94 3.65 -7.86
CA THR A 77 1.73 4.01 -9.28
C THR A 77 1.04 5.37 -9.41
N PRO A 78 1.14 6.12 -10.53
CA PRO A 78 0.16 7.18 -10.81
C PRO A 78 -1.28 6.63 -10.74
N TYR A 79 -2.27 7.53 -10.67
CA TYR A 79 -3.66 7.08 -10.79
C TYR A 79 -3.89 6.46 -12.15
N LEU A 80 -4.49 5.28 -12.14
CA LEU A 80 -4.72 4.48 -13.33
C LEU A 80 -6.09 4.76 -13.93
N VAL A 81 -7.03 5.37 -13.21
CA VAL A 81 -8.36 5.79 -13.69
C VAL A 81 -8.78 7.10 -13.01
N GLY A 82 -9.83 7.74 -13.52
CA GLY A 82 -10.37 8.99 -12.99
C GLY A 82 -9.79 10.25 -13.65
N ARG A 83 -10.21 11.41 -13.15
CA ARG A 83 -9.84 12.74 -13.71
C ARG A 83 -8.36 13.04 -13.67
N GLU A 84 -7.68 12.52 -12.66
CA GLU A 84 -6.29 12.85 -12.35
C GLU A 84 -5.30 11.84 -12.97
N VAL A 85 -5.75 11.04 -13.94
CA VAL A 85 -4.86 10.21 -14.76
C VAL A 85 -3.90 11.14 -15.53
N PRO A 86 -2.58 10.92 -15.44
CA PRO A 86 -1.63 11.73 -16.18
C PRO A 86 -1.73 11.50 -17.68
N GLN A 87 -1.38 12.52 -18.47
CA GLN A 87 -1.40 12.44 -19.95
C GLN A 87 -0.50 11.33 -20.49
N LYS A 88 0.62 11.05 -19.80
CA LYS A 88 1.59 10.00 -20.17
C LYS A 88 1.53 8.83 -19.19
N LEU A 89 0.32 8.31 -18.96
CA LEU A 89 0.08 7.22 -18.01
C LEU A 89 1.05 6.05 -18.16
N ASP A 90 1.21 5.53 -19.37
CA ASP A 90 2.03 4.34 -19.60
C ASP A 90 3.50 4.59 -19.24
N ASP A 91 4.06 5.74 -19.63
CA ASP A 91 5.44 6.11 -19.31
C ASP A 91 5.62 6.27 -17.79
N GLU A 92 4.69 6.96 -17.13
CA GLU A 92 4.78 7.21 -15.68
C GLU A 92 4.55 5.95 -14.84
N ALA A 93 3.66 5.05 -15.28
CA ALA A 93 3.43 3.77 -14.64
C ALA A 93 4.65 2.86 -14.78
N ARG A 94 5.25 2.78 -15.98
CA ARG A 94 6.50 2.03 -16.20
C ARG A 94 7.66 2.60 -15.40
N ALA A 95 7.80 3.93 -15.34
CA ALA A 95 8.81 4.59 -14.49
C ALA A 95 8.61 4.28 -12.99
N SER A 96 7.37 4.04 -12.54
CA SER A 96 7.10 3.59 -11.16
C SER A 96 7.63 2.18 -10.91
N VAL A 97 7.44 1.29 -11.88
CA VAL A 97 7.97 -0.09 -11.86
C VAL A 97 9.49 -0.09 -11.88
N ASP A 98 10.10 0.72 -12.76
CA ASP A 98 11.56 0.82 -12.86
C ASP A 98 12.16 1.34 -11.54
N MET A 99 11.53 2.34 -10.92
CA MET A 99 11.94 2.83 -9.59
C MET A 99 11.82 1.75 -8.51
N ALA A 100 10.75 0.96 -8.50
CA ALA A 100 10.60 -0.16 -7.56
C ALA A 100 11.72 -1.20 -7.76
N ALA A 101 12.02 -1.55 -9.01
CA ALA A 101 13.08 -2.49 -9.34
C ALA A 101 14.47 -1.98 -8.95
N GLU A 102 14.79 -0.72 -9.24
CA GLU A 102 16.07 -0.10 -8.85
C GLU A 102 16.25 0.00 -7.32
N LEU A 103 15.17 0.28 -6.60
CA LEU A 103 15.15 0.28 -5.14
C LEU A 103 15.32 -1.13 -4.55
N GLY A 104 14.87 -2.15 -5.28
CA GLY A 104 14.74 -3.53 -4.81
C GLY A 104 13.45 -3.78 -4.03
N ALA A 105 12.40 -2.99 -4.29
CA ALA A 105 11.07 -3.19 -3.73
C ALA A 105 10.35 -4.32 -4.49
N PRO A 106 9.94 -5.41 -3.80
CA PRO A 106 9.26 -6.53 -4.45
C PRO A 106 7.81 -6.20 -4.84
N VAL A 107 7.21 -5.18 -4.21
CA VAL A 107 5.81 -4.79 -4.40
C VAL A 107 5.71 -3.30 -4.71
N LEU A 108 4.92 -2.96 -5.73
CA LEU A 108 4.49 -1.60 -6.05
C LEU A 108 2.98 -1.49 -5.79
N THR A 109 2.60 -0.61 -4.87
CA THR A 109 1.19 -0.39 -4.50
C THR A 109 0.47 0.41 -5.58
N ILE A 110 -0.77 0.02 -5.87
CA ILE A 110 -1.69 0.71 -6.78
C ILE A 110 -2.80 1.35 -5.95
N VAL A 111 -2.79 2.68 -5.90
CA VAL A 111 -3.98 3.47 -5.60
C VAL A 111 -4.63 3.81 -6.93
N THR A 112 -5.88 3.36 -7.12
CA THR A 112 -6.51 3.26 -8.44
C THR A 112 -6.77 4.61 -9.11
N GLY A 113 -7.08 5.64 -8.33
CA GLY A 113 -7.72 6.86 -8.82
C GLY A 113 -9.25 6.73 -8.84
N GLY A 114 -9.93 7.85 -8.96
CA GLY A 114 -11.39 7.93 -8.84
C GLY A 114 -12.19 7.24 -9.96
N THR A 115 -13.51 7.32 -9.84
CA THR A 115 -14.41 6.91 -10.92
C THR A 115 -14.18 7.77 -12.15
N ASP A 116 -14.14 7.14 -13.32
CA ASP A 116 -14.02 7.87 -14.59
C ASP A 116 -15.22 8.80 -14.79
N PRO A 117 -15.04 10.08 -15.13
CA PRO A 117 -16.17 11.03 -15.22
C PRO A 117 -17.17 10.72 -16.32
N ASP A 118 -16.70 10.08 -17.39
CA ASP A 118 -17.50 9.69 -18.54
C ASP A 118 -18.26 8.37 -18.29
N THR A 119 -17.96 7.66 -17.19
CA THR A 119 -18.70 6.48 -16.77
C THR A 119 -19.75 6.85 -15.72
N LYS A 120 -20.98 6.33 -15.88
CA LYS A 120 -22.04 6.46 -14.86
C LYS A 120 -21.98 5.29 -13.87
N GLY A 121 -20.85 5.11 -13.19
CA GLY A 121 -20.66 4.08 -12.17
C GLY A 121 -19.36 3.29 -12.28
N LEU A 122 -19.19 2.33 -11.37
CA LEU A 122 -17.93 1.60 -11.16
C LEU A 122 -17.66 0.51 -12.20
N SER A 123 -18.70 -0.13 -12.77
CA SER A 123 -18.50 -1.29 -13.64
C SER A 123 -17.60 -0.99 -14.84
N GLU A 124 -17.84 0.13 -15.53
CA GLU A 124 -17.02 0.49 -16.69
C GLU A 124 -15.63 0.99 -16.27
N THR A 125 -15.53 1.72 -15.16
CA THR A 125 -14.22 2.10 -14.59
C THR A 125 -13.39 0.89 -14.19
N HIS A 126 -14.00 -0.16 -13.61
CA HIS A 126 -13.34 -1.39 -13.24
C HIS A 126 -12.83 -2.16 -14.45
N LYS A 127 -13.56 -2.17 -15.57
CA LYS A 127 -13.05 -2.75 -16.83
C LYS A 127 -11.79 -2.02 -17.31
N ARG A 128 -11.84 -0.68 -17.37
CA ARG A 128 -10.68 0.15 -17.75
C ARG A 128 -9.50 -0.04 -16.81
N LEU A 129 -9.75 -0.09 -15.51
CA LEU A 129 -8.74 -0.40 -14.50
C LEU A 129 -8.12 -1.78 -14.75
N THR A 130 -8.94 -2.80 -14.99
CA THR A 130 -8.50 -4.17 -15.29
C THR A 130 -7.59 -4.22 -16.51
N GLU A 131 -7.98 -3.57 -17.61
CA GLU A 131 -7.17 -3.48 -18.83
C GLU A 131 -5.80 -2.80 -18.59
N ARG A 132 -5.80 -1.69 -17.84
CA ARG A 132 -4.57 -0.93 -17.52
C ARG A 132 -3.65 -1.71 -16.59
N VAL A 133 -4.20 -2.39 -15.58
CA VAL A 133 -3.43 -3.26 -14.68
C VAL A 133 -2.85 -4.45 -15.45
N ALA A 134 -3.63 -5.07 -16.35
CA ALA A 134 -3.14 -6.17 -17.19
C ALA A 134 -1.97 -5.74 -18.08
N ALA A 135 -2.07 -4.57 -18.72
CA ALA A 135 -0.98 -4.02 -19.53
C ALA A 135 0.29 -3.74 -18.72
N LEU A 136 0.16 -3.23 -17.48
CA LEU A 136 1.29 -2.96 -16.60
C LEU A 136 1.88 -4.26 -16.00
N ALA A 137 1.06 -5.27 -15.73
CA ALA A 137 1.46 -6.51 -15.05
C ALA A 137 2.59 -7.25 -15.78
N SER A 138 2.52 -7.33 -17.12
CA SER A 138 3.59 -7.98 -17.91
C SER A 138 4.92 -7.24 -17.82
N TYR A 139 4.90 -5.91 -17.80
CA TYR A 139 6.12 -5.12 -17.62
C TYR A 139 6.67 -5.22 -16.19
N ALA A 140 5.79 -5.15 -15.19
CA ALA A 140 6.17 -5.35 -13.80
C ALA A 140 6.82 -6.72 -13.58
N GLN A 141 6.28 -7.77 -14.23
CA GLN A 141 6.85 -9.11 -14.16
C GLN A 141 8.26 -9.19 -14.75
N SER A 142 8.52 -8.54 -15.90
CA SER A 142 9.87 -8.53 -16.50
C SER A 142 10.91 -7.77 -15.66
N ARG A 143 10.44 -6.97 -14.70
CA ARG A 143 11.25 -6.25 -13.71
C ARG A 143 11.27 -6.91 -12.32
N ASN A 144 10.68 -8.09 -12.17
CA ASN A 144 10.52 -8.80 -10.89
C ASN A 144 9.76 -7.98 -9.83
N VAL A 145 8.78 -7.18 -10.25
CA VAL A 145 7.93 -6.38 -9.37
C VAL A 145 6.50 -6.94 -9.40
N ALA A 146 5.92 -7.14 -8.22
CA ALA A 146 4.51 -7.44 -8.05
C ALA A 146 3.70 -6.13 -7.92
N LEU A 147 2.47 -6.15 -8.42
CA LEU A 147 1.51 -5.06 -8.30
C LEU A 147 0.47 -5.42 -7.25
N ALA A 148 0.28 -4.56 -6.26
CA ALA A 148 -0.71 -4.75 -5.21
C ALA A 148 -1.82 -3.70 -5.32
N LEU A 149 -3.03 -4.13 -5.67
CA LEU A 149 -4.23 -3.31 -5.64
C LEU A 149 -4.60 -3.03 -4.18
N GLU A 150 -4.68 -1.76 -3.81
CA GLU A 150 -5.13 -1.36 -2.49
C GLU A 150 -6.60 -0.91 -2.57
N PRO A 151 -7.57 -1.69 -2.08
CA PRO A 151 -8.90 -1.17 -1.85
C PRO A 151 -8.83 -0.09 -0.78
N LEU A 152 -9.45 1.05 -1.04
CA LEU A 152 -9.44 2.23 -0.17
C LEU A 152 -10.80 2.38 0.52
N ASN A 153 -10.81 3.05 1.68
CA ASN A 153 -12.05 3.33 2.40
C ASN A 153 -13.07 4.06 1.48
N PRO A 154 -14.37 3.69 1.49
CA PRO A 154 -15.40 4.32 0.67
C PRO A 154 -15.47 5.85 0.73
N MET A 155 -15.04 6.49 1.83
CA MET A 155 -14.97 7.96 1.90
C MET A 155 -13.99 8.59 0.90
N PHE A 156 -13.02 7.83 0.41
CA PHE A 156 -12.09 8.25 -0.65
C PHE A 156 -12.66 8.02 -2.06
N GLY A 157 -13.89 7.51 -2.15
CA GLY A 157 -14.59 7.32 -3.40
C GLY A 157 -14.76 8.62 -4.18
N GLY A 158 -14.90 8.46 -5.50
CA GLY A 158 -15.11 9.59 -6.41
C GLY A 158 -13.83 10.06 -7.08
N ASN A 159 -12.79 10.44 -6.32
CA ASN A 159 -11.56 11.02 -6.89
C ASN A 159 -10.25 10.29 -6.56
N ARG A 160 -10.16 9.53 -5.45
CA ARG A 160 -8.91 8.84 -5.06
C ARG A 160 -8.95 7.34 -5.31
N THR A 161 -10.12 6.73 -5.25
CA THR A 161 -10.31 5.32 -5.57
C THR A 161 -11.64 5.06 -6.26
N CYS A 162 -11.68 4.01 -7.07
CA CYS A 162 -12.88 3.33 -7.52
C CYS A 162 -13.01 1.91 -6.94
N LEU A 163 -12.08 1.52 -6.07
CA LEU A 163 -11.93 0.18 -5.50
C LEU A 163 -12.03 0.22 -3.98
N PHE A 164 -12.99 -0.51 -3.40
CA PHE A 164 -13.40 -0.28 -2.00
C PHE A 164 -13.28 -1.50 -1.09
N THR A 165 -13.40 -2.71 -1.64
CA THR A 165 -13.37 -3.94 -0.85
C THR A 165 -12.30 -4.91 -1.36
N VAL A 166 -11.89 -5.84 -0.49
CA VAL A 166 -11.03 -6.96 -0.89
C VAL A 166 -11.72 -7.84 -1.94
N GLU A 167 -13.05 -7.97 -1.88
CA GLU A 167 -13.85 -8.71 -2.86
C GLU A 167 -13.73 -8.09 -4.27
N ASP A 168 -13.86 -6.77 -4.38
CA ASP A 168 -13.67 -6.05 -5.66
C ASP A 168 -12.23 -6.19 -6.17
N ALA A 169 -11.23 -6.06 -5.29
CA ALA A 169 -9.82 -6.16 -5.64
C ALA A 169 -9.49 -7.56 -6.16
N LEU A 170 -10.03 -8.59 -5.52
CA LEU A 170 -9.88 -9.98 -5.95
C LEU A 170 -10.55 -10.24 -7.31
N ALA A 171 -11.72 -9.65 -7.57
CA ALA A 171 -12.39 -9.76 -8.87
C ALA A 171 -11.51 -9.22 -10.01
N ILE A 172 -10.86 -8.07 -9.79
CA ILE A 172 -9.90 -7.51 -10.77
C ILE A 172 -8.66 -8.42 -10.89
N CYS A 173 -8.10 -8.91 -9.78
CA CYS A 173 -6.96 -9.83 -9.83
C CYS A 173 -7.26 -11.10 -10.66
N ASN A 174 -8.47 -11.65 -10.51
CA ASN A 174 -8.93 -12.82 -11.25
C ASN A 174 -9.15 -12.51 -12.74
N ALA A 175 -9.68 -11.34 -13.06
CA ALA A 175 -9.88 -10.91 -14.45
C ALA A 175 -8.55 -10.65 -15.18
N VAL A 176 -7.57 -10.03 -14.49
CA VAL A 176 -6.21 -9.85 -15.02
C VAL A 176 -5.48 -11.20 -15.15
N ASN A 177 -5.72 -12.13 -14.23
CA ASN A 177 -5.16 -13.48 -14.21
C ASN A 177 -3.63 -13.54 -14.32
N ALA A 178 -2.93 -12.56 -13.73
CA ALA A 178 -1.48 -12.53 -13.66
C ALA A 178 -0.98 -13.00 -12.28
N PRO A 179 0.12 -13.78 -12.21
CA PRO A 179 0.64 -14.27 -10.93
C PRO A 179 1.23 -13.16 -10.05
N ASN A 180 1.72 -12.08 -10.66
CA ASN A 180 2.32 -10.93 -9.97
C ASN A 180 1.32 -9.78 -9.72
N VAL A 181 0.01 -10.04 -9.77
CA VAL A 181 -1.04 -9.10 -9.38
C VAL A 181 -1.80 -9.66 -8.17
N GLY A 182 -1.87 -8.86 -7.12
CA GLY A 182 -2.46 -9.20 -5.83
C GLY A 182 -3.00 -7.96 -5.12
N ILE A 183 -3.14 -8.04 -3.80
CA ILE A 183 -3.89 -7.10 -2.97
C ILE A 183 -3.01 -6.63 -1.80
N ALA A 184 -3.00 -5.32 -1.55
CA ALA A 184 -2.52 -4.74 -0.30
C ALA A 184 -3.71 -4.52 0.62
N VAL A 185 -3.66 -5.07 1.83
CA VAL A 185 -4.77 -4.96 2.80
C VAL A 185 -4.39 -3.92 3.85
N ASP A 186 -5.00 -2.74 3.81
CA ASP A 186 -4.79 -1.70 4.83
C ASP A 186 -5.98 -1.66 5.80
N VAL A 187 -5.69 -1.81 7.10
CA VAL A 187 -6.71 -1.71 8.17
C VAL A 187 -7.58 -0.47 8.04
N TYR A 188 -6.99 0.71 7.77
CA TYR A 188 -7.73 1.97 7.64
C TYR A 188 -8.85 1.88 6.60
N HIS A 189 -8.60 1.08 5.57
CA HIS A 189 -9.44 0.98 4.40
C HIS A 189 -10.50 -0.12 4.49
N VAL A 190 -10.25 -1.18 5.26
CA VAL A 190 -11.09 -2.37 5.24
C VAL A 190 -11.76 -2.73 6.56
N TRP A 191 -11.42 -2.09 7.69
CA TRP A 191 -11.92 -2.50 9.02
C TRP A 191 -13.45 -2.53 9.14
N TRP A 192 -14.16 -1.71 8.35
CA TRP A 192 -15.62 -1.58 8.36
C TRP A 192 -16.34 -2.71 7.61
N ASP A 193 -15.63 -3.48 6.77
CA ASP A 193 -16.22 -4.49 5.90
C ASP A 193 -16.56 -5.76 6.68
N THR A 194 -17.86 -6.00 6.91
CA THR A 194 -18.36 -7.18 7.63
C THR A 194 -18.14 -8.49 6.89
N ARG A 195 -17.77 -8.46 5.60
CA ARG A 195 -17.41 -9.61 4.78
C ARG A 195 -15.91 -9.85 4.71
N LEU A 196 -15.08 -8.99 5.32
CA LEU A 196 -13.62 -9.01 5.16
C LEU A 196 -12.98 -10.38 5.37
N ALA A 197 -13.35 -11.10 6.44
CA ALA A 197 -12.78 -12.42 6.72
C ALA A 197 -13.10 -13.44 5.60
N GLN A 198 -14.31 -13.40 5.04
CA GLN A 198 -14.70 -14.23 3.90
C GLN A 198 -13.91 -13.84 2.65
N SER A 199 -13.79 -12.55 2.37
CA SER A 199 -13.06 -12.01 1.23
C SER A 199 -11.57 -12.34 1.28
N LEU A 200 -10.94 -12.25 2.46
CA LEU A 200 -9.54 -12.63 2.67
C LEU A 200 -9.31 -14.13 2.48
N ALA A 201 -10.22 -14.98 2.98
CA ALA A 201 -10.15 -16.42 2.76
C ALA A 201 -10.22 -16.76 1.26
N ALA A 202 -11.09 -16.07 0.50
CA ALA A 202 -11.18 -16.21 -0.95
C ALA A 202 -9.93 -15.68 -1.69
N ALA A 203 -9.28 -14.66 -1.14
CA ALA A 203 -8.06 -14.05 -1.66
C ALA A 203 -6.75 -14.79 -1.27
N ARG A 204 -6.84 -16.04 -0.80
CA ARG A 204 -5.68 -16.85 -0.42
C ARG A 204 -4.62 -16.87 -1.54
N GLY A 205 -3.38 -16.58 -1.16
CA GLY A 205 -2.25 -16.51 -2.10
C GLY A 205 -2.21 -15.26 -2.99
N LYS A 206 -3.14 -14.30 -2.79
CA LYS A 206 -3.18 -13.01 -3.50
C LYS A 206 -2.89 -11.80 -2.60
N ILE A 207 -2.61 -11.99 -1.32
CA ILE A 207 -2.26 -10.89 -0.41
C ILE A 207 -0.76 -10.63 -0.52
N PHE A 208 -0.39 -9.43 -0.97
CA PHE A 208 1.00 -9.02 -1.18
C PHE A 208 1.48 -7.96 -0.17
N GLY A 209 0.57 -7.27 0.52
CA GLY A 209 0.87 -6.31 1.57
C GLY A 209 -0.18 -6.33 2.68
N TYR A 210 0.23 -5.96 3.89
CA TYR A 210 -0.68 -5.76 5.02
C TYR A 210 -0.26 -4.54 5.84
N HIS A 211 -1.06 -3.48 5.80
CA HIS A 211 -0.78 -2.20 6.45
C HIS A 211 -1.57 -2.08 7.75
N LEU A 212 -0.90 -1.54 8.77
CA LEU A 212 -1.34 -1.36 10.14
C LEU A 212 -1.45 0.13 10.45
N CYS A 213 -2.62 0.47 10.96
CA CYS A 213 -2.90 1.67 11.74
C CYS A 213 -4.14 1.33 12.59
N ASP A 214 -4.84 2.34 13.08
CA ASP A 214 -6.17 2.19 13.65
C ASP A 214 -7.16 3.23 13.09
N TRP A 215 -8.44 3.01 13.37
CA TRP A 215 -9.52 3.94 13.09
C TRP A 215 -10.00 4.58 14.38
N LEU A 216 -9.79 5.89 14.56
CA LEU A 216 -10.28 6.60 15.73
C LEU A 216 -11.81 6.72 15.70
N GLU A 217 -12.49 6.45 16.82
CA GLU A 217 -13.95 6.57 16.93
C GLU A 217 -14.44 7.94 16.42
N ASN A 218 -13.74 9.00 16.84
CA ASN A 218 -14.01 10.38 16.47
C ASN A 218 -12.96 10.91 15.49
N THR A 219 -12.78 10.22 14.35
CA THR A 219 -11.87 10.66 13.27
C THR A 219 -12.27 12.08 12.80
N SER A 220 -11.35 13.03 12.97
CA SER A 220 -11.52 14.47 12.70
C SER A 220 -11.09 14.89 11.29
N HIS A 221 -10.25 14.09 10.64
CA HIS A 221 -9.81 14.35 9.27
C HIS A 221 -9.73 13.06 8.43
N MET A 222 -10.38 13.05 7.26
CA MET A 222 -10.48 11.84 6.42
C MET A 222 -9.13 11.20 6.06
N LEU A 223 -8.09 12.01 5.88
CA LEU A 223 -6.77 11.56 5.45
C LEU A 223 -5.70 11.59 6.56
N LEU A 224 -5.79 12.49 7.53
CA LEU A 224 -4.65 12.93 8.36
C LEU A 224 -4.89 12.71 9.85
N ASP A 225 -5.75 11.75 10.16
CA ASP A 225 -6.12 11.40 11.52
C ASP A 225 -6.25 9.88 11.69
N ARG A 226 -5.30 9.15 11.08
CA ARG A 226 -5.17 7.72 11.32
C ARG A 226 -4.69 7.50 12.75
N GLY A 227 -5.27 6.54 13.45
CA GLY A 227 -4.90 6.21 14.82
C GLY A 227 -3.63 5.37 14.91
N MET A 228 -2.92 5.49 16.04
CA MET A 228 -1.93 4.49 16.44
C MET A 228 -2.66 3.18 16.78
N MET A 229 -2.04 2.04 16.45
CA MET A 229 -2.61 0.72 16.73
C MET A 229 -2.97 0.56 18.22
N GLY A 230 -4.25 0.39 18.53
CA GLY A 230 -4.76 0.27 19.90
C GLY A 230 -5.52 1.49 20.41
N ASP A 231 -5.39 2.64 19.76
CA ASP A 231 -6.13 3.86 20.13
C ASP A 231 -7.51 3.94 19.48
N GLY A 232 -7.78 3.09 18.47
CA GLY A 232 -9.00 3.12 17.69
C GLY A 232 -9.96 1.97 17.98
N VAL A 233 -10.86 1.74 17.03
CA VAL A 233 -11.98 0.78 17.13
C VAL A 233 -11.84 -0.43 16.22
N ALA A 234 -10.79 -0.50 15.38
CA ALA A 234 -10.61 -1.62 14.49
C ALA A 234 -10.21 -2.88 15.28
N ASP A 235 -10.82 -4.03 14.97
CA ASP A 235 -10.39 -5.32 15.56
C ASP A 235 -9.11 -5.82 14.88
N LEU A 236 -7.97 -5.20 15.23
CA LEU A 236 -6.66 -5.49 14.65
C LEU A 236 -6.28 -6.96 14.79
N LYS A 237 -6.66 -7.60 15.91
CA LYS A 237 -6.36 -9.02 16.16
C LYS A 237 -7.14 -9.93 15.21
N ALA A 238 -8.43 -9.68 15.01
CA ALA A 238 -9.24 -10.48 14.08
C ALA A 238 -8.82 -10.25 12.62
N ILE A 239 -8.60 -9.01 12.21
CA ILE A 239 -8.19 -8.66 10.84
C ILE A 239 -6.84 -9.33 10.53
N ARG A 240 -5.85 -9.14 11.40
CA ARG A 240 -4.52 -9.75 11.22
C ARG A 240 -4.60 -11.27 11.16
N ARG A 241 -5.41 -11.90 12.01
CA ARG A 241 -5.61 -13.35 11.99
C ARG A 241 -6.13 -13.80 10.63
N ALA A 242 -7.16 -13.14 10.09
CA ALA A 242 -7.73 -13.47 8.79
C ALA A 242 -6.70 -13.32 7.65
N VAL A 243 -5.84 -12.29 7.71
CA VAL A 243 -4.74 -12.09 6.75
C VAL A 243 -3.68 -13.21 6.85
N GLU A 244 -3.25 -13.57 8.06
CA GLU A 244 -2.27 -14.65 8.29
C GLU A 244 -2.87 -16.03 7.91
N ASP A 245 -4.13 -16.30 8.21
CA ASP A 245 -4.86 -17.54 7.86
C ASP A 245 -5.11 -17.69 6.34
N ALA A 246 -5.17 -16.56 5.63
CA ALA A 246 -5.17 -16.52 4.15
C ALA A 246 -3.77 -16.76 3.56
N GLY A 247 -2.75 -16.97 4.39
CA GLY A 247 -1.40 -17.39 4.00
C GLY A 247 -0.39 -16.25 3.88
N TYR A 248 -0.72 -15.02 4.25
CA TYR A 248 0.25 -13.93 4.24
C TYR A 248 1.30 -14.12 5.36
N GLN A 249 2.58 -14.12 4.97
CA GLN A 249 3.71 -14.29 5.89
C GLN A 249 4.68 -13.09 5.85
N GLY A 250 4.31 -12.01 5.16
CA GLY A 250 5.13 -10.81 5.03
C GLY A 250 5.19 -9.97 6.30
N LEU A 251 5.95 -8.88 6.22
CA LEU A 251 6.06 -7.88 7.28
C LEU A 251 4.73 -7.11 7.41
N CYS A 252 4.37 -6.73 8.64
CA CYS A 252 3.24 -5.85 8.89
C CYS A 252 3.72 -4.40 8.80
N GLU A 253 3.16 -3.64 7.87
CA GLU A 253 3.62 -2.29 7.54
C GLU A 253 2.87 -1.24 8.36
N VAL A 254 3.54 -0.48 9.22
CA VAL A 254 2.91 0.62 9.95
C VAL A 254 2.80 1.85 9.05
N GLU A 255 1.56 2.28 8.75
CA GLU A 255 1.24 3.42 7.89
C GLU A 255 0.22 4.36 8.56
N ILE A 256 0.72 5.44 9.17
CA ILE A 256 -0.10 6.40 9.92
C ILE A 256 0.05 7.78 9.30
N PHE A 257 -1.02 8.32 8.73
CA PHE A 257 -1.10 9.75 8.44
C PHE A 257 -1.76 10.45 9.62
N SER A 258 -0.98 11.16 10.43
CA SER A 258 -1.52 11.98 11.52
C SER A 258 -0.81 13.33 11.58
N ALA A 259 -1.58 14.42 11.48
CA ALA A 259 -1.03 15.78 11.47
C ALA A 259 -0.90 16.41 12.86
N GLU A 260 -1.68 15.93 13.84
CA GLU A 260 -1.76 16.51 15.20
C GLU A 260 -1.12 15.61 16.28
N ASN A 261 -0.53 14.47 15.89
CA ASN A 261 0.19 13.55 16.78
C ASN A 261 1.69 13.81 16.88
#